data_AF-A0A1H9PC27-F1
#
_entry.id   AF-A0A1H9PC27-F1
#
_cell.length_a   1.000
_cell.length_b   1.000
_cell.length_c   1.000
_cell.angle_alpha   90.00
_cell.angle_beta   90.00
_cell.angle_gamma   90.00
#
_symmetry.space_group_name_H-M   'P 1'
#
loop_
_entity.id
_entity.type
_entity.pdbx_description
1 polymer ?
#
loop_
_entity_poly.entity_id
_entity_poly.type
_entity_poly.pdbx_seq_one_letter_code
_entity_poly.pdbx_strand_id
1 'polypeptide(L)'
;MFSAIAILSAIIGDLSSAQARKKPDVVVAQMCRRLKIEPEITVHDLHPDFYSTTFARSFAAQRCVPVIVVQHHHAHIVAVYAEHRITEPVLGLGADMTPWGGELLCVDGADFRRIGHLAPLALPGYWV
;
A
#
# COMPACT_ATOMS: atom_id res chain seq x y z
N MET A 1 -1.01 -22.20 16.34
CA MET A 1 -0.61 -21.77 14.99
C MET A 1 -1.72 -20.87 14.47
N PHE A 2 -1.55 -19.55 14.55
CA PHE A 2 -2.55 -18.63 14.00
C PHE A 2 -2.33 -18.59 12.48
N SER A 3 -3.25 -19.16 11.71
CA SER A 3 -3.27 -18.92 10.27
C SER A 3 -3.84 -17.53 10.04
N ALA A 4 -2.99 -16.56 9.72
CA ALA A 4 -3.45 -15.26 9.24
C ALA A 4 -4.10 -15.45 7.85
N ILE A 5 -5.24 -14.80 7.63
CA ILE A 5 -5.97 -14.84 6.36
C ILE A 5 -6.04 -13.42 5.80
N ALA A 6 -5.69 -13.26 4.52
CA ALA A 6 -5.94 -12.03 3.78
C ALA A 6 -7.18 -12.21 2.89
N ILE A 7 -8.14 -11.28 2.99
CA ILE A 7 -9.35 -11.27 2.15
C ILE A 7 -9.32 -10.01 1.29
N LEU A 8 -9.11 -10.19 -0.01
CA LEU A 8 -9.06 -9.10 -0.96
C LEU A 8 -10.47 -8.72 -1.44
N SER A 9 -10.67 -7.44 -1.77
CA SER A 9 -11.89 -6.98 -2.44
C SER A 9 -11.91 -7.44 -3.90
N ALA A 10 -13.06 -7.28 -4.55
CA ALA A 10 -13.08 -7.23 -6.01
C ALA A 10 -12.29 -6.00 -6.52
N ILE A 11 -11.94 -6.01 -7.81
CA ILE A 11 -11.24 -4.88 -8.46
C ILE A 11 -12.08 -3.61 -8.37
N ILE A 12 -11.55 -2.57 -7.74
CA ILE A 12 -12.21 -1.26 -7.58
C ILE A 12 -11.99 -0.37 -8.82
N GLY A 13 -10.83 -0.51 -9.46
CA GLY A 13 -10.37 0.28 -10.61
C GLY A 13 -9.63 1.56 -10.20
N ASP A 14 -9.26 2.37 -11.19
CA ASP A 14 -8.58 3.65 -11.00
C ASP A 14 -9.45 4.68 -10.25
N LEU A 15 -8.86 5.38 -9.29
CA LEU A 15 -9.47 6.37 -8.40
C LEU A 15 -9.23 7.83 -8.85
N SER A 16 -8.71 8.03 -10.07
CA SER A 16 -8.43 9.36 -10.63
C SER A 16 -9.67 10.26 -10.77
N SER A 17 -10.85 9.71 -11.04
CA SER A 17 -12.10 10.47 -11.23
C SER A 17 -12.95 10.62 -9.98
N ALA A 18 -13.68 11.74 -9.84
CA ALA A 18 -14.60 11.98 -8.72
C ALA A 18 -15.67 10.90 -8.55
N GLN A 19 -16.14 10.31 -9.66
CA GLN A 19 -17.11 9.21 -9.60
C GLN A 19 -16.48 7.92 -9.07
N ALA A 20 -15.24 7.60 -9.45
CA ALA A 20 -14.54 6.41 -8.98
C ALA A 20 -14.20 6.49 -7.48
N ARG A 21 -13.96 7.70 -6.98
CA ARG A 21 -13.63 7.97 -5.57
C ARG A 21 -14.74 7.59 -4.58
N LYS A 22 -15.99 7.41 -5.01
CA LYS A 22 -17.08 6.93 -4.14
C LYS A 22 -17.07 5.41 -3.92
N LYS A 23 -16.33 4.66 -4.74
CA LYS A 23 -16.34 3.19 -4.70
C LYS A 23 -15.70 2.61 -3.43
N PRO A 24 -14.56 3.11 -2.92
CA PRO A 24 -13.93 2.57 -1.72
C PRO A 24 -14.87 2.54 -0.51
N ASP A 25 -15.62 3.62 -0.24
CA ASP A 25 -16.59 3.68 0.87
C ASP A 25 -17.60 2.54 0.81
N VAL A 26 -18.17 2.31 -0.38
CA VAL A 26 -19.18 1.27 -0.60
C VAL A 26 -18.56 -0.12 -0.39
N VAL A 27 -17.41 -0.37 -1.00
CA VAL A 27 -16.73 -1.67 -0.98
C VAL A 27 -16.27 -2.03 0.44
N VAL A 28 -15.60 -1.12 1.14
CA VAL A 28 -15.10 -1.36 2.50
C VAL A 28 -16.26 -1.58 3.47
N ALA A 29 -17.33 -0.77 3.39
CA ALA A 29 -18.49 -0.93 4.24
C ALA A 29 -19.21 -2.27 3.99
N GLN A 30 -19.32 -2.70 2.73
CA GLN A 30 -19.87 -4.02 2.39
C GLN A 30 -19.01 -5.17 2.91
N MET A 31 -17.68 -5.07 2.78
CA MET A 31 -16.75 -6.08 3.30
C MET A 31 -16.83 -6.20 4.81
N CYS A 32 -16.79 -5.09 5.56
CA CYS A 32 -16.89 -5.10 7.03
C CYS A 32 -18.20 -5.76 7.48
N ARG A 33 -19.33 -5.39 6.88
CA ARG A 33 -20.64 -6.00 7.18
C ARG A 33 -20.67 -7.50 6.88
N ARG A 34 -20.16 -7.93 5.72
CA ARG A 34 -20.19 -9.34 5.29
C ARG A 34 -19.30 -10.21 6.16
N LEU A 35 -18.11 -9.70 6.49
CA LEU A 35 -17.13 -10.41 7.32
C LEU A 35 -17.43 -10.30 8.82
N LYS A 36 -18.35 -9.39 9.20
CA LYS A 36 -18.67 -9.06 10.60
C LYS A 36 -17.42 -8.67 11.40
N ILE A 37 -16.59 -7.83 10.79
CA ILE A 37 -15.35 -7.31 11.38
C ILE A 37 -15.44 -5.79 11.54
N GLU A 38 -14.76 -5.29 12.56
CA GLU A 38 -14.46 -3.87 12.73
C GLU A 38 -12.94 -3.71 12.61
N PRO A 39 -12.42 -2.98 11.60
CA PRO A 39 -10.98 -2.80 11.44
C PRO A 39 -10.37 -2.05 12.63
N GLU A 40 -9.31 -2.59 13.20
CA GLU A 40 -8.60 -2.00 14.35
C GLU A 40 -7.41 -1.12 13.92
N ILE A 41 -6.98 -1.24 12.66
CA ILE A 41 -5.86 -0.50 12.07
C ILE A 41 -6.21 -0.20 10.62
N THR A 42 -5.81 0.97 10.12
CA THR A 42 -5.84 1.27 8.69
C THR A 42 -4.43 1.40 8.13
N VAL A 43 -4.18 0.84 6.95
CA VAL A 43 -2.89 0.92 6.26
C VAL A 43 -3.07 1.61 4.91
N HIS A 44 -2.14 2.48 4.52
CA HIS A 44 -2.16 3.11 3.19
C HIS A 44 -0.75 3.31 2.62
N ASP A 45 -0.70 3.62 1.32
CA ASP A 45 0.54 3.92 0.59
C ASP A 45 1.22 5.19 1.12
N LEU A 46 2.56 5.23 1.07
CA LEU A 46 3.36 6.40 1.44
C LEU A 46 3.01 7.64 0.62
N HIS A 47 2.50 7.50 -0.61
CA HIS A 47 2.16 8.64 -1.45
C HIS A 47 1.06 9.51 -0.82
N PRO A 48 1.34 10.79 -0.48
CA PRO A 48 0.39 11.63 0.25
C PRO A 48 -0.83 12.02 -0.60
N ASP A 49 -0.65 12.21 -1.90
CA ASP A 49 -1.70 12.73 -2.79
C ASP A 49 -2.63 11.65 -3.38
N PHE A 50 -2.41 10.37 -3.06
CA PHE A 50 -3.33 9.34 -3.51
C PHE A 50 -4.70 9.52 -2.83
N TYR A 51 -5.76 9.36 -3.62
CA TYR A 51 -7.10 9.40 -3.03
C TYR A 51 -7.29 8.29 -2.00
N SER A 52 -6.70 7.10 -2.22
CA SER A 52 -6.70 6.00 -1.26
C SER A 52 -6.05 6.39 0.07
N THR A 53 -4.99 7.21 0.06
CA THR A 53 -4.37 7.78 1.27
C THR A 53 -5.34 8.68 2.03
N THR A 54 -6.00 9.60 1.32
CA THR A 54 -7.02 10.48 1.93
C THR A 54 -8.20 9.69 2.51
N PHE A 55 -8.69 8.69 1.76
CA PHE A 55 -9.76 7.81 2.18
C PHE A 55 -9.39 7.04 3.46
N ALA A 56 -8.21 6.40 3.48
CA ALA A 56 -7.72 5.63 4.62
C ALA A 56 -7.61 6.48 5.89
N ARG A 57 -7.03 7.69 5.79
CA ARG A 57 -6.93 8.62 6.92
C ARG A 57 -8.29 9.04 7.45
N SER A 58 -9.23 9.35 6.55
CA SER A 58 -10.59 9.73 6.93
C SER A 58 -11.34 8.58 7.60
N PHE A 59 -11.22 7.37 7.05
CA PHE A 59 -11.81 6.15 7.61
C PHE A 59 -11.28 5.88 9.03
N ALA A 60 -9.97 6.01 9.22
CA ALA A 60 -9.31 5.81 10.49
C ALA A 60 -9.73 6.85 11.54
N ALA A 61 -9.78 8.12 11.16
CA ALA A 61 -10.21 9.22 12.03
C ALA A 61 -11.66 9.04 12.51
N GLN A 62 -12.57 8.63 11.62
CA GLN A 62 -13.98 8.37 11.98
C GLN A 62 -14.16 7.23 12.98
N ARG A 63 -13.20 6.31 13.06
CA ARG A 63 -13.25 5.11 13.91
C ARG A 63 -12.29 5.16 15.08
N CYS A 64 -11.51 6.24 15.21
CA CYS A 64 -10.46 6.39 16.21
C CYS A 64 -9.44 5.25 16.20
N VAL A 65 -9.05 4.78 15.01
CA VAL A 65 -8.06 3.70 14.85
C VAL A 65 -6.72 4.23 14.33
N PRO A 66 -5.59 3.60 14.68
CA PRO A 66 -4.27 3.97 14.19
C PRO A 66 -4.14 3.81 12.66
N VAL A 67 -3.23 4.61 12.10
CA VAL A 67 -2.85 4.57 10.68
C VAL A 67 -1.39 4.14 10.57
N ILE A 68 -1.13 3.15 9.70
CA ILE A 68 0.21 2.74 9.31
C ILE A 68 0.44 3.14 7.85
N VAL A 69 1.61 3.68 7.57
CA VAL A 69 2.03 4.10 6.23
C VAL A 69 3.06 3.10 5.71
N VAL A 70 2.88 2.60 4.50
CA VAL A 70 3.75 1.59 3.89
C VAL A 70 4.25 2.11 2.53
N GLN A 71 5.55 1.96 2.28
CA GLN A 71 6.15 2.34 1.01
C GLN A 71 5.69 1.38 -0.10
N HIS A 72 5.35 1.93 -1.27
CA HIS A 72 4.72 1.20 -2.36
C HIS A 72 5.47 -0.08 -2.81
N HIS A 73 6.78 0.02 -2.97
CA HIS A 73 7.64 -1.05 -3.45
C HIS A 73 7.91 -2.09 -2.37
N HIS A 74 8.05 -1.65 -1.12
CA HIS A 74 8.06 -2.54 0.02
C HIS A 74 6.77 -3.36 0.06
N ALA A 75 5.60 -2.74 -0.12
CA ALA A 75 4.31 -3.43 -0.19
C ALA A 75 4.26 -4.51 -1.28
N HIS A 76 4.76 -4.22 -2.49
CA HIS A 76 4.86 -5.21 -3.57
C HIS A 76 5.76 -6.40 -3.19
N ILE A 77 6.94 -6.12 -2.62
CA ILE A 77 7.88 -7.17 -2.22
C ILE A 77 7.29 -8.01 -1.09
N VAL A 78 6.70 -7.40 -0.06
CA VAL A 78 6.13 -8.16 1.08
C VAL A 78 4.85 -8.92 0.73
N ALA A 79 4.14 -8.54 -0.34
CA ALA A 79 3.06 -9.37 -0.86
C ALA A 79 3.59 -10.75 -1.30
N VAL A 80 4.76 -10.78 -1.95
CA VAL A 80 5.44 -12.03 -2.34
C VAL A 80 5.93 -12.79 -1.11
N TYR A 81 6.46 -12.10 -0.08
CA TYR A 81 6.80 -12.73 1.21
C TYR A 81 5.60 -13.46 1.81
N ALA A 82 4.46 -12.77 1.88
CA ALA A 82 3.27 -13.28 2.52
C ALA A 82 2.70 -14.49 1.76
N GLU A 83 2.69 -14.43 0.42
CA GLU A 83 2.22 -15.53 -0.43
C GLU A 83 3.10 -16.78 -0.31
N HIS A 84 4.42 -16.61 -0.38
CA HIS A 84 5.38 -17.72 -0.37
C HIS A 84 5.89 -18.10 1.03
N ARG A 85 5.43 -17.40 2.09
CA ARG A 85 5.86 -17.60 3.48
C ARG A 85 7.37 -17.50 3.66
N ILE A 86 7.99 -16.57 2.95
CA ILE A 86 9.43 -16.29 3.07
C ILE A 86 9.68 -15.68 4.44
N THR A 87 10.74 -16.12 5.11
CA THR A 87 11.14 -15.62 6.44
C THR A 87 12.52 -14.98 6.44
N GLU A 88 13.23 -15.11 5.33
CA GLU A 88 14.60 -14.67 5.14
C GLU A 88 14.65 -13.32 4.39
N PRO A 89 15.74 -12.55 4.54
CA PRO A 89 15.92 -11.33 3.76
C PRO A 89 15.99 -11.61 2.26
N VAL A 90 15.36 -10.75 1.45
CA VAL A 90 15.40 -10.82 -0.02
C VAL A 90 15.79 -9.49 -0.63
N LEU A 91 16.22 -9.56 -1.89
CA LEU A 91 16.43 -8.39 -2.73
C LEU A 91 15.24 -8.23 -3.67
N GLY A 92 14.67 -7.03 -3.70
CA GLY A 92 13.60 -6.67 -4.62
C GLY A 92 13.95 -5.40 -5.39
N LEU A 93 13.51 -5.36 -6.65
CA LEU A 93 13.59 -4.16 -7.47
C LEU A 93 12.23 -3.44 -7.42
N GLY A 94 12.26 -2.17 -7.04
CA GLY A 94 11.09 -1.28 -7.00
C GLY A 94 11.20 -0.17 -8.04
N ALA A 95 10.08 0.50 -8.34
CA ALA A 95 10.18 1.89 -8.75
C ALA A 95 10.63 2.76 -7.53
N ASP A 96 10.93 4.04 -7.68
CA ASP A 96 11.31 4.92 -6.59
C ASP A 96 10.14 5.85 -6.25
N MET A 97 10.32 6.74 -5.28
CA MET A 97 9.40 7.87 -5.10
C MET A 97 9.54 8.92 -6.21
N THR A 98 10.40 8.67 -7.20
CA THR A 98 10.52 9.52 -8.38
C THR A 98 9.75 8.89 -9.53
N PRO A 99 9.52 9.62 -10.63
CA PRO A 99 8.65 9.15 -11.70
C PRO A 99 9.20 7.96 -12.51
N TRP A 100 10.47 7.57 -12.34
CA TRP A 100 11.19 6.71 -13.31
C TRP A 100 11.56 5.33 -12.79
N GLY A 101 11.50 5.11 -11.49
CA GLY A 101 11.76 3.79 -10.92
C GLY A 101 13.23 3.40 -10.76
N GLY A 102 13.46 2.18 -10.25
CA GLY A 102 14.77 1.54 -10.26
C GLY A 102 15.47 1.43 -8.91
N GLU A 103 14.75 1.31 -7.79
CA GLU A 103 15.35 1.04 -6.48
C GLU A 103 15.71 -0.44 -6.33
N LEU A 104 16.88 -0.71 -5.74
CA LEU A 104 17.20 -2.00 -5.18
C LEU A 104 16.98 -1.95 -3.67
N LEU A 105 16.03 -2.73 -3.19
CA LEU A 105 15.64 -2.82 -1.79
C LEU A 105 16.11 -4.15 -1.22
N CYS A 106 16.76 -4.11 -0.05
CA CYS A 106 16.91 -5.26 0.83
C CYS A 106 15.74 -5.23 1.82
N VAL A 107 14.88 -6.23 1.77
CA VAL A 107 13.68 -6.35 2.62
C VAL A 107 13.92 -7.47 3.61
N ASP A 108 13.52 -7.26 4.85
CA ASP A 108 13.53 -8.25 5.93
C ASP A 108 12.21 -8.11 6.72
N GLY A 109 11.21 -8.86 6.29
CA GLY A 109 9.85 -8.78 6.85
C GLY A 109 9.27 -7.36 6.77
N ALA A 110 9.01 -6.77 7.94
CA ALA A 110 8.42 -5.43 8.06
C ALA A 110 9.43 -4.30 7.77
N ASP A 111 10.73 -4.60 7.75
CA ASP A 111 11.79 -3.63 7.54
C ASP A 111 12.31 -3.68 6.10
N PHE A 112 12.80 -2.54 5.62
CA PHE A 112 13.51 -2.47 4.35
C PHE A 112 14.59 -1.41 4.36
N ARG A 113 15.61 -1.61 3.52
CA ARG A 113 16.66 -0.65 3.26
C ARG A 113 16.91 -0.55 1.76
N ARG A 114 16.93 0.69 1.25
CA ARG A 114 17.41 0.97 -0.10
C ARG A 114 18.92 0.77 -0.15
N ILE A 115 19.38 -0.13 -0.99
CA ILE A 115 20.81 -0.47 -1.15
C ILE A 115 21.37 -0.10 -2.52
N GLY A 116 20.51 0.33 -3.45
CA GLY A 116 20.93 0.82 -4.77
C GLY A 116 19.79 1.55 -5.47
N HIS A 117 20.13 2.33 -6.49
CA HIS A 117 19.15 2.91 -7.41
C HIS A 117 19.78 3.30 -8.74
N LEU A 118 18.94 3.43 -9.77
CA LEU A 118 19.31 4.09 -11.00
C LEU A 118 19.52 5.59 -10.78
N ALA A 119 20.36 6.21 -11.60
CA ALA A 119 20.54 7.67 -11.57
C ALA A 119 19.20 8.36 -11.92
N PRO A 120 18.76 9.37 -11.14
CA PRO A 120 17.53 10.10 -11.44
C PRO A 120 17.57 10.74 -12.84
N LEU A 121 16.46 10.63 -13.55
CA LEU A 121 16.27 11.26 -14.86
C LEU A 121 15.28 12.43 -14.71
N ALA A 122 15.62 13.57 -15.30
CA ALA A 122 14.76 14.74 -15.23
C ALA A 122 13.44 14.46 -15.97
N LEU A 123 12.30 14.65 -15.29
CA LEU A 123 10.97 14.64 -15.91
C LEU A 123 10.39 16.06 -15.95
N PRO A 124 10.50 16.79 -17.07
CA PRO A 124 9.82 18.06 -17.22
C PRO A 124 8.31 17.90 -16.97
N GLY A 125 7.78 18.63 -15.99
CA GLY A 125 6.36 18.57 -15.61
C GLY A 125 6.06 17.75 -14.35
N TYR A 126 7.06 17.14 -13.71
CA TYR A 126 6.97 16.61 -12.35
C TYR A 126 7.92 17.40 -11.43
N TRP A 127 7.47 17.68 -10.21
CA TRP A 127 8.36 18.26 -9.19
C TRP A 127 9.29 17.16 -8.67
N VAL A 128 10.58 17.48 -8.57
CA VAL A 128 11.65 16.65 -8.03
C VAL A 128 11.59 16.60 -6.52
#